data_AF-A0A833VGG7-F1
#
_entry.id   AF-A0A833VGG7-F1
#
_cell.length_a   1.000
_cell.length_b   1.000
_cell.length_c   1.000
_cell.angle_alpha   90.00
_cell.angle_beta   90.00
_cell.angle_gamma   90.00
#
_symmetry.space_group_name_H-M   'P 1'
#
loop_
_entity.id
_entity.type
_entity.pdbx_description
1 polymer ?
#
loop_
_entity_poly.entity_id
_entity_poly.type
_entity_poly.pdbx_seq_one_letter_code
_entity_poly.pdbx_strand_id
1 'polypeptide(L)'
;MPSYLSPLILFYVVLLLTTLSFSNSKLQEIELQQQNNTENHNTTISPFLTKLKGGQNRQRRARLQEHDCWLKPWICRKQLKPFEPMFCCRNRCVNVGSDPDNCGFCGIRCPFGWRCCHGICVDPMINPFHCGDCDRKCQFPYPCLYGICGYGGETIIPHPDPHPPKYPEPPFPFRPDEERDIAALGLHKVE
;
A
#
# COMPACT_ATOMS: atom_id res chain seq x y z
N MET A 1 51.77 -8.92 49.76
CA MET A 1 52.07 -8.27 48.46
C MET A 1 50.97 -8.66 47.48
N PRO A 2 49.91 -7.88 47.29
CA PRO A 2 48.89 -8.22 46.31
C PRO A 2 49.43 -7.93 44.90
N SER A 3 49.53 -8.98 44.09
CA SER A 3 49.86 -8.94 42.67
C SER A 3 48.72 -8.26 41.90
N TYR A 4 48.88 -6.98 41.60
CA TYR A 4 47.98 -6.24 40.72
C TYR A 4 48.02 -6.88 39.32
N LEU A 5 46.94 -7.59 38.95
CA LEU A 5 46.72 -8.01 37.57
C LEU A 5 46.77 -6.76 36.68
N SER A 6 47.51 -6.84 35.57
CA SER A 6 47.67 -5.75 34.61
C SER A 6 46.31 -5.13 34.23
N PRO A 7 46.21 -3.78 34.18
CA PRO A 7 44.94 -3.10 33.87
C PRO A 7 44.37 -3.51 32.51
N LEU A 8 45.22 -3.98 31.59
CA LEU A 8 44.81 -4.53 30.31
C LEU A 8 44.05 -5.86 30.47
N ILE A 9 44.48 -6.72 31.39
CA ILE A 9 43.81 -8.00 31.67
C ILE A 9 42.42 -7.73 32.26
N LEU A 10 42.32 -6.75 33.16
CA LEU A 10 41.03 -6.35 33.73
C LEU A 10 40.07 -5.84 32.64
N PHE A 11 40.58 -5.03 31.70
CA PHE A 11 39.81 -4.53 30.57
C PHE A 11 39.31 -5.64 29.64
N TYR A 12 40.17 -6.60 29.30
CA TYR A 12 39.79 -7.76 28.48
C TYR A 12 38.75 -8.65 29.18
N VAL A 13 38.88 -8.86 30.49
CA VAL A 13 37.89 -9.63 31.27
C VAL A 13 36.54 -8.91 31.29
N VAL A 14 36.51 -7.58 31.48
CA VAL A 14 35.26 -6.81 31.43
C VAL A 14 34.63 -6.85 30.04
N LEU A 15 35.42 -6.74 28.96
CA LEU A 15 34.92 -6.87 27.59
C LEU A 15 34.34 -8.26 27.29
N LEU A 16 34.97 -9.32 27.80
CA LEU A 16 34.46 -10.69 27.66
C LEU A 16 33.15 -10.88 28.45
N LEU A 17 33.05 -10.33 29.66
CA LEU A 17 31.83 -10.43 30.48
C LEU A 17 30.66 -9.63 29.89
N THR A 18 30.90 -8.47 29.29
CA THR A 18 29.84 -7.67 28.65
C THR A 18 29.35 -8.29 27.34
N THR A 19 30.25 -8.88 26.55
CA THR A 19 29.89 -9.58 25.30
C THR A 19 29.15 -10.89 25.57
N LEU A 20 29.51 -11.63 26.62
CA LEU A 20 28.76 -12.80 27.09
C LEU A 20 27.36 -12.42 27.60
N SER A 21 27.23 -11.31 28.32
CA SER A 21 25.93 -10.80 28.79
C SER A 21 25.01 -10.38 27.64
N PHE A 22 25.55 -9.70 26.62
CA PHE A 22 24.82 -9.28 25.42
C PHE A 22 24.36 -10.47 24.55
N SER A 23 25.17 -11.54 24.52
CA SER A 23 24.83 -12.79 23.82
C SER A 23 23.67 -13.53 24.51
N ASN A 24 23.64 -13.52 25.85
CA ASN A 24 22.55 -14.09 26.64
C ASN A 24 21.24 -13.29 26.49
N SER A 25 21.30 -11.95 26.33
CA SER A 25 20.10 -11.13 26.07
C SER A 25 19.41 -11.49 24.76
N LYS A 26 20.17 -11.86 23.72
CA LYS A 26 19.62 -12.30 22.43
C LYS A 26 19.00 -13.70 22.47
N LEU A 27 19.48 -14.59 23.35
CA LEU A 27 18.92 -15.93 23.50
C LEU A 27 17.61 -15.91 24.32
N GLN A 28 17.51 -15.00 25.29
CA GLN A 28 16.32 -14.87 26.15
C GLN A 28 15.12 -14.23 25.43
N GLU A 29 15.34 -13.46 24.35
CA GLU A 29 14.27 -12.98 23.47
C GLU A 29 13.68 -14.09 22.58
N ILE A 30 14.42 -15.17 22.32
CA ILE A 30 13.95 -16.28 21.48
C ILE A 30 13.07 -17.26 22.29
N GLU A 31 13.34 -17.47 23.59
CA GLU A 31 12.50 -18.34 24.43
C GLU A 31 11.24 -17.67 25.01
N LEU A 32 11.20 -16.35 25.18
CA LEU A 32 10.03 -15.66 25.77
C LEU A 32 8.86 -15.40 24.80
N GLN A 33 8.96 -15.81 23.53
CA GLN A 33 7.82 -15.80 22.60
C GLN A 33 7.12 -17.17 22.46
N GLN A 34 7.68 -18.26 23.03
CA GLN A 34 7.04 -19.58 22.94
C GLN A 34 6.10 -19.93 24.10
N GLN A 35 6.09 -19.15 25.20
CA GLN A 35 5.25 -19.46 26.36
C GLN A 35 3.98 -18.60 26.52
N ASN A 36 3.70 -17.70 25.57
CA ASN A 36 2.43 -16.96 25.48
C ASN A 36 1.51 -17.42 24.34
N ASN A 37 1.86 -18.49 23.62
CA ASN A 37 1.03 -19.09 22.56
C ASN A 37 0.76 -20.59 22.78
N THR A 38 0.56 -20.99 24.03
CA THR A 38 0.01 -22.32 24.37
C THR A 38 -1.10 -22.17 25.40
N GLU A 39 -2.22 -21.56 25.00
CA GLU A 39 -3.50 -22.02 25.50
C GLU A 39 -3.91 -23.27 24.70
N ASN A 40 -3.60 -24.42 25.29
CA ASN A 40 -4.40 -25.64 25.28
C ASN A 40 -4.87 -26.18 23.92
N HIS A 41 -4.03 -27.00 23.28
CA HIS A 41 -4.51 -28.04 22.35
C HIS A 41 -3.91 -29.41 22.69
N ASN A 42 -3.96 -29.78 23.97
CA ASN A 42 -3.72 -31.14 24.41
C ASN A 42 -5.03 -31.93 24.33
N THR A 43 -5.25 -32.66 23.23
CA THR A 43 -5.95 -33.95 23.30
C THR A 43 -5.73 -34.71 22.00
N THR A 44 -4.67 -35.51 22.00
CA THR A 44 -4.49 -36.67 21.13
C THR A 44 -5.63 -37.65 21.40
N ILE A 45 -6.71 -37.56 20.62
CA ILE A 45 -7.74 -38.60 20.57
C ILE A 45 -7.86 -39.01 19.11
N SER A 46 -7.60 -40.29 18.82
CA SER A 46 -7.48 -40.80 17.45
C SER A 46 -8.78 -40.59 16.64
N PRO A 47 -8.70 -40.52 15.30
CA PRO A 47 -9.82 -40.19 14.42
C PRO A 47 -11.04 -41.13 14.51
N PHE A 48 -10.93 -42.26 15.22
CA PHE A 48 -11.92 -43.32 15.22
C PHE A 48 -12.98 -43.19 16.34
N LEU A 49 -12.73 -42.41 17.41
CA LEU A 49 -13.60 -42.39 18.60
C LEU A 49 -14.59 -41.22 18.71
N THR A 50 -14.72 -40.35 17.70
CA THR A 50 -15.70 -39.25 17.72
C THR A 50 -17.10 -39.64 17.22
N LYS A 51 -17.35 -40.90 16.85
CA LYS A 51 -18.57 -41.32 16.14
C LYS A 51 -19.77 -41.76 17.00
N LEU A 52 -19.71 -41.71 18.34
CA LEU A 52 -20.78 -42.33 19.16
C LEU A 52 -21.41 -41.50 20.29
N LYS A 53 -21.24 -40.17 20.33
CA LYS A 53 -22.12 -39.31 21.14
C LYS A 53 -22.63 -38.14 20.33
N GLY A 54 -23.77 -38.37 19.70
CA GLY A 54 -24.61 -37.32 19.14
C GLY A 54 -25.07 -36.35 20.22
N GLY A 55 -25.32 -35.11 19.78
CA GLY A 55 -26.04 -34.12 20.57
C GLY A 55 -25.13 -33.02 21.12
N GLN A 56 -25.40 -31.79 20.67
CA GLN A 56 -25.05 -30.54 21.36
C GLN A 56 -23.62 -30.00 21.24
N ASN A 57 -23.07 -29.89 20.03
CA ASN A 57 -22.06 -28.85 19.77
C ASN A 57 -22.05 -28.32 18.33
N ARG A 58 -23.24 -28.06 17.78
CA ARG A 58 -23.40 -27.32 16.51
C ARG A 58 -23.26 -25.80 16.69
N GLN A 59 -23.41 -25.29 17.92
CA GLN A 59 -23.45 -23.85 18.19
C GLN A 59 -22.09 -23.20 18.51
N ARG A 60 -21.08 -23.95 18.98
CA ARG A 60 -19.71 -23.38 19.14
C ARG A 60 -18.94 -23.23 17.83
N ARG A 61 -19.41 -23.86 16.75
CA ARG A 61 -18.90 -23.65 15.37
C ARG A 61 -19.58 -22.48 14.66
N ALA A 62 -20.67 -21.94 15.21
CA ALA A 62 -21.45 -20.86 14.59
C ALA A 62 -21.00 -19.45 15.00
N ARG A 63 -20.04 -19.33 15.93
CA ARG A 63 -19.45 -18.04 16.35
C ARG A 63 -18.03 -17.80 15.84
N LEU A 64 -17.48 -18.77 15.11
CA LEU A 64 -16.27 -18.63 14.31
C LEU A 64 -16.75 -18.45 12.85
N GLN A 65 -16.27 -17.41 12.15
CA GLN A 65 -16.19 -17.37 10.67
C GLN A 65 -17.43 -16.92 9.87
N GLU A 66 -17.89 -15.69 10.08
CA GLU A 66 -18.63 -14.97 9.01
C GLU A 66 -17.69 -14.14 8.10
N HIS A 67 -16.49 -13.79 8.57
CA HIS A 67 -15.53 -12.91 7.87
C HIS A 67 -14.22 -13.60 7.44
N ASP A 68 -14.03 -14.87 7.81
CA ASP A 68 -12.82 -15.62 7.48
C ASP A 68 -12.84 -16.02 6.00
N CYS A 69 -11.89 -15.46 5.24
CA CYS A 69 -11.80 -15.75 3.82
C CYS A 69 -11.28 -17.15 3.52
N TRP A 70 -10.70 -17.88 4.49
CA TRP A 70 -10.26 -19.26 4.29
C TRP A 70 -11.40 -20.21 3.93
N LEU A 71 -12.54 -20.10 4.62
CA LEU A 71 -13.72 -20.91 4.32
C LEU A 71 -14.58 -20.33 3.21
N LYS A 72 -14.50 -19.01 3.00
CA LYS A 72 -15.30 -18.29 2.01
C LYS A 72 -14.40 -17.40 1.13
N PRO A 73 -13.57 -17.96 0.22
CA PRO A 73 -12.62 -17.16 -0.57
C PRO A 73 -13.26 -16.06 -1.42
N TRP A 74 -14.52 -16.25 -1.82
CA TRP A 74 -15.28 -15.24 -2.57
C TRP A 74 -15.61 -13.98 -1.76
N ILE A 75 -15.49 -13.99 -0.42
CA ILE A 75 -15.74 -12.82 0.40
C ILE A 75 -14.77 -11.68 0.08
N CYS A 76 -13.54 -11.99 -0.33
CA CYS A 76 -12.55 -11.00 -0.74
C CYS A 76 -12.91 -10.29 -2.05
N ARG A 77 -13.76 -10.91 -2.88
CA ARG A 77 -14.25 -10.33 -4.13
C ARG A 77 -15.56 -9.56 -3.97
N LYS A 78 -16.08 -9.40 -2.74
CA LYS A 78 -17.31 -8.65 -2.49
C LYS A 78 -17.05 -7.13 -2.58
N GLN A 79 -17.39 -6.56 -3.73
CA GLN A 79 -17.73 -5.15 -3.97
C GLN A 79 -16.76 -4.06 -3.45
N LEU A 80 -15.46 -4.33 -3.35
CA LEU A 80 -14.45 -3.27 -3.30
C LEU A 80 -13.93 -3.04 -4.70
N LYS A 81 -14.55 -2.07 -5.39
CA LYS A 81 -14.26 -1.57 -6.75
C LYS A 81 -14.22 -2.65 -7.85
N PRO A 82 -14.86 -2.44 -9.01
CA PRO A 82 -14.57 -3.27 -10.17
C PRO A 82 -13.06 -3.13 -10.46
N PHE A 83 -12.38 -4.25 -10.73
CA PHE A 83 -10.96 -4.34 -11.12
C PHE A 83 -9.89 -4.52 -10.03
N GLU A 84 -10.19 -4.52 -8.73
CA GLU A 84 -9.15 -4.85 -7.73
C GLU A 84 -9.00 -6.38 -7.53
N PRO A 85 -7.82 -6.98 -7.83
CA PRO A 85 -7.61 -8.40 -7.62
C PRO A 85 -7.38 -8.69 -6.13
N MET A 86 -8.44 -9.10 -5.45
CA MET A 86 -8.43 -9.42 -4.02
C MET A 86 -8.32 -10.92 -3.77
N PHE A 87 -7.30 -11.36 -3.04
CA PHE A 87 -7.04 -12.76 -2.70
C PHE A 87 -7.08 -12.98 -1.19
N CYS A 88 -7.43 -14.18 -0.77
CA CYS A 88 -7.34 -14.57 0.63
C CYS A 88 -5.91 -15.02 0.96
N CYS A 89 -5.14 -14.16 1.61
CA CYS A 89 -3.79 -14.46 2.09
C CYS A 89 -3.81 -14.54 3.62
N ARG A 90 -3.52 -15.73 4.19
CA ARG A 90 -3.47 -15.96 5.66
C ARG A 90 -4.73 -15.44 6.38
N ASN A 91 -5.91 -15.84 5.87
CA ASN A 91 -7.22 -15.45 6.38
C ASN A 91 -7.53 -13.94 6.33
N ARG A 92 -6.82 -13.18 5.50
CA ARG A 92 -7.06 -11.76 5.22
C ARG A 92 -7.23 -11.53 3.73
N CYS A 93 -8.13 -10.62 3.36
CA CYS A 93 -8.27 -10.18 1.98
C CYS A 93 -7.18 -9.15 1.67
N VAL A 94 -6.36 -9.46 0.68
CA VAL A 94 -5.21 -8.65 0.26
C VAL A 94 -5.35 -8.33 -1.22
N ASN A 95 -5.05 -7.07 -1.58
CA ASN A 95 -4.99 -6.65 -2.97
C ASN A 95 -3.65 -7.09 -3.58
N VAL A 96 -3.66 -8.18 -4.33
CA VAL A 96 -2.45 -8.70 -4.98
C VAL A 96 -2.02 -7.85 -6.17
N GLY A 97 -2.81 -6.85 -6.56
CA GLY A 97 -2.53 -5.94 -7.65
C GLY A 97 -1.57 -4.80 -7.27
N SER A 98 -1.48 -4.49 -5.97
CA SER A 98 -0.74 -3.33 -5.45
C SER A 98 0.11 -3.64 -4.22
N ASP A 99 -0.12 -4.76 -3.51
CA ASP A 99 0.68 -5.14 -2.36
C ASP A 99 2.07 -5.67 -2.79
N PRO A 100 3.17 -4.99 -2.44
CA PRO A 100 4.52 -5.43 -2.79
C PRO A 100 4.94 -6.73 -2.09
N ASP A 101 4.26 -7.13 -1.00
CA ASP A 101 4.52 -8.39 -0.30
C ASP A 101 3.69 -9.58 -0.84
N ASN A 102 2.70 -9.31 -1.69
CA ASN A 102 1.76 -10.30 -2.23
C ASN A 102 1.44 -10.02 -3.71
N CYS A 103 2.44 -9.64 -4.51
CA CYS A 103 2.23 -9.16 -5.87
C CYS A 103 1.87 -10.29 -6.85
N GLY A 104 0.68 -10.23 -7.44
CA GLY A 104 0.11 -11.23 -8.33
C GLY A 104 -0.46 -12.45 -7.58
N PHE A 105 0.18 -12.87 -6.48
CA PHE A 105 -0.29 -13.96 -5.62
C PHE A 105 0.23 -13.81 -4.19
N CYS A 106 -0.42 -14.48 -3.23
CA CYS A 106 -0.02 -14.47 -1.83
C CYS A 106 1.44 -14.92 -1.63
N GLY A 107 2.23 -14.12 -0.92
CA GLY A 107 3.62 -14.41 -0.58
C GLY A 107 4.65 -14.12 -1.66
N ILE A 108 4.24 -13.66 -2.84
CA ILE A 108 5.17 -13.19 -3.88
C ILE A 108 5.59 -11.77 -3.53
N ARG A 109 6.86 -11.59 -3.19
CA ARG A 109 7.43 -10.30 -2.83
C ARG A 109 8.16 -9.67 -4.00
N CYS A 110 7.94 -8.39 -4.21
CA CYS A 110 8.75 -7.63 -5.17
C CYS A 110 10.19 -7.45 -4.67
N PRO A 111 11.17 -7.37 -5.58
CA PRO A 111 12.53 -7.00 -5.22
C PRO A 111 12.59 -5.65 -4.49
N PHE A 112 13.65 -5.42 -3.74
CA PHE A 112 13.83 -4.15 -3.05
C PHE A 112 13.81 -2.97 -4.03
N GLY A 113 13.04 -1.93 -3.70
CA GLY A 113 12.86 -0.74 -4.55
C GLY A 113 11.85 -0.90 -5.69
N TRP A 114 11.35 -2.10 -5.95
CA TRP A 114 10.33 -2.35 -6.97
C TRP A 114 8.92 -2.15 -6.40
N ARG A 115 7.96 -1.84 -7.27
CA ARG A 115 6.55 -1.66 -6.93
C ARG A 115 5.71 -2.78 -7.55
N CYS A 116 4.63 -3.16 -6.87
CA CYS A 116 3.61 -4.01 -7.48
C CYS A 116 2.63 -3.15 -8.29
N CYS A 117 2.62 -3.32 -9.61
CA CYS A 117 1.67 -2.68 -10.51
C CYS A 117 0.89 -3.76 -11.24
N HIS A 118 -0.44 -3.79 -11.03
CA HIS A 118 -1.35 -4.76 -11.65
C HIS A 118 -0.95 -6.22 -11.43
N GLY A 119 -0.36 -6.51 -10.26
CA GLY A 119 0.09 -7.86 -9.90
C GLY A 119 1.43 -8.26 -10.50
N ILE A 120 2.17 -7.29 -11.05
CA ILE A 120 3.50 -7.49 -11.61
C ILE A 120 4.48 -6.56 -10.90
N CYS A 121 5.61 -7.10 -10.48
CA CYS A 121 6.69 -6.29 -9.93
C CYS A 121 7.37 -5.52 -11.06
N VAL A 122 7.45 -4.20 -10.92
CA VAL A 122 8.09 -3.30 -11.87
C VAL A 122 9.11 -2.43 -11.14
N ASP A 123 10.21 -2.10 -11.82
CA ASP A 123 11.18 -1.12 -11.35
C ASP A 123 10.71 0.29 -11.74
N PRO A 124 10.21 1.11 -10.81
CA PRO A 124 9.75 2.44 -11.13
C PRO A 124 10.88 3.40 -11.51
N MET A 125 12.15 3.03 -11.33
CA MET A 125 13.30 3.90 -11.62
C MET A 125 13.65 3.97 -13.09
N ILE A 126 13.37 2.91 -13.84
CA ILE A 126 13.80 2.77 -15.24
C ILE A 126 12.66 2.38 -16.18
N ASN A 127 11.53 1.91 -15.66
CA ASN A 127 10.44 1.46 -16.51
C ASN A 127 9.68 2.67 -17.12
N PRO A 128 9.68 2.84 -18.46
CA PRO A 128 9.03 3.97 -19.11
C PRO A 128 7.50 3.92 -19.01
N PHE A 129 6.89 2.78 -18.65
CA PHE A 129 5.45 2.64 -18.49
C PHE A 129 4.97 2.83 -17.05
N HIS A 130 5.89 2.78 -16.07
CA HIS A 130 5.60 2.84 -14.63
C HIS A 130 6.60 3.75 -13.90
N CYS A 131 6.93 4.91 -14.49
CA CYS A 131 8.04 5.75 -14.05
C CYS A 131 7.69 6.55 -12.78
N GLY A 132 8.26 6.15 -11.65
CA GLY A 132 7.97 6.69 -10.32
C GLY A 132 6.62 6.23 -9.73
N ASP A 133 5.64 5.90 -10.58
CA ASP A 133 4.35 5.33 -10.17
C ASP A 133 3.73 4.38 -11.19
N CYS A 134 2.79 3.55 -10.74
CA CYS A 134 2.02 2.68 -11.61
C CYS A 134 1.27 3.50 -12.67
N ASP A 135 1.28 3.03 -13.92
CA ASP A 135 0.65 3.68 -15.07
C ASP A 135 1.16 5.09 -15.42
N ARG A 136 2.26 5.53 -14.78
CA ARG A 136 2.94 6.78 -15.14
C ARG A 136 3.88 6.55 -16.32
N LYS A 137 3.34 6.68 -17.52
CA LYS A 137 4.08 6.52 -18.77
C LYS A 137 4.88 7.78 -19.11
N CYS A 138 6.13 7.62 -19.51
CA CYS A 138 6.88 8.70 -20.14
C CYS A 138 6.47 8.81 -21.61
N GLN A 139 6.25 10.05 -22.07
CA GLN A 139 5.98 10.33 -23.47
C GLN A 139 7.20 9.95 -24.31
N PHE A 140 7.03 9.24 -25.42
CA PHE A 140 8.13 8.96 -26.34
C PHE A 140 8.62 10.29 -26.95
N PRO A 141 9.94 10.56 -27.02
CA PRO A 141 11.09 9.66 -26.82
C PRO A 141 11.76 9.76 -25.43
N TYR A 142 11.08 10.28 -24.41
CA TYR A 142 11.69 10.56 -23.11
C TYR A 142 11.88 9.27 -22.29
N PRO A 143 13.11 8.99 -21.81
CA PRO A 143 13.37 7.83 -20.96
C PRO A 143 12.90 8.07 -19.51
N CYS A 144 12.67 6.99 -18.78
CA CYS A 144 12.56 7.03 -17.33
C CYS A 144 13.95 6.93 -16.70
N LEU A 145 14.33 7.93 -15.91
CA LEU A 145 15.62 8.00 -15.24
C LEU A 145 15.36 8.33 -13.77
N TYR A 146 15.76 7.45 -12.85
CA TYR A 146 15.61 7.66 -11.40
C TYR A 146 14.17 7.95 -10.95
N GLY A 147 13.17 7.37 -11.63
CA GLY A 147 11.75 7.53 -11.28
C GLY A 147 11.11 8.84 -11.74
N ILE A 148 11.83 9.59 -12.55
CA ILE A 148 11.33 10.77 -13.24
C ILE A 148 11.50 10.56 -14.74
N CYS A 149 10.50 10.97 -15.52
CA CYS A 149 10.71 11.09 -16.96
C CYS A 149 11.77 12.17 -17.16
N GLY A 150 12.81 11.86 -17.94
CA GLY A 150 13.97 12.75 -18.09
C GLY A 150 13.59 14.17 -18.51
N TYR A 151 14.42 15.15 -18.15
CA TYR A 151 14.26 16.54 -18.52
C TYR A 151 14.59 16.77 -20.01
N GLY A 152 13.73 16.28 -20.89
CA GLY A 152 13.21 17.09 -21.99
C GLY A 152 11.96 17.82 -21.49
N GLY A 153 12.08 18.50 -20.35
CA GLY A 153 10.98 19.18 -19.69
C GLY A 153 10.44 20.30 -20.58
N GLU A 154 9.12 20.39 -20.65
CA GLU A 154 8.39 21.58 -21.10
C GLU A 154 8.76 22.07 -22.52
N THR A 155 8.52 21.23 -23.51
CA THR A 155 7.37 21.65 -24.32
C THR A 155 6.20 20.87 -23.79
N ILE A 156 5.20 21.58 -23.29
CA ILE A 156 3.84 21.21 -23.63
C ILE A 156 3.88 21.14 -25.17
N ILE A 157 4.27 20.01 -25.77
CA ILE A 157 3.57 19.62 -26.98
C ILE A 157 2.21 19.32 -26.37
N PRO A 158 1.21 20.20 -26.53
CA PRO A 158 -0.13 19.80 -26.16
C PRO A 158 -0.29 18.46 -26.88
N HIS A 159 -0.81 17.43 -26.22
CA HIS A 159 -1.55 16.47 -27.02
C HIS A 159 -2.37 17.33 -27.99
N PRO A 160 -2.30 17.13 -29.33
CA PRO A 160 -3.17 17.88 -30.20
C PRO A 160 -4.56 17.60 -29.66
N ASP A 161 -5.12 18.57 -28.92
CA ASP A 161 -6.44 18.43 -28.37
C ASP A 161 -7.27 18.17 -29.62
N PRO A 162 -7.98 17.04 -29.71
CA PRO A 162 -8.89 16.82 -30.83
C PRO A 162 -9.98 17.90 -30.86
N HIS A 163 -10.03 18.73 -29.82
CA HIS A 163 -10.85 19.90 -29.68
C HIS A 163 -10.06 21.15 -30.06
N PRO A 164 -10.57 21.97 -31.00
CA PRO A 164 -9.99 23.27 -31.26
C PRO A 164 -9.97 24.11 -29.97
N PRO A 165 -8.99 25.01 -29.78
CA PRO A 165 -8.96 25.90 -28.63
C PRO A 165 -10.32 26.61 -28.53
N LYS A 166 -10.97 26.52 -27.36
CA LYS A 166 -12.18 27.30 -27.12
C LYS A 166 -11.78 28.76 -27.14
N TYR A 167 -12.15 29.47 -28.21
CA TYR A 167 -12.09 30.92 -28.22
C TYR A 167 -12.88 31.42 -27.00
N PRO A 168 -12.37 32.41 -26.25
CA PRO A 168 -13.20 33.04 -25.23
C PRO A 168 -14.48 33.49 -25.93
N GLU A 169 -15.63 33.03 -25.44
CA GLU A 169 -16.89 33.59 -25.87
C GLU A 169 -16.77 35.10 -25.68
N PRO A 170 -17.02 35.92 -26.72
CA PRO A 170 -17.08 37.35 -26.53
C PRO A 170 -18.04 37.59 -25.36
N PRO A 171 -17.73 38.52 -24.44
CA PRO A 171 -18.66 38.85 -23.38
C PRO A 171 -20.01 39.06 -24.06
N PHE A 172 -21.01 38.26 -23.69
CA PHE A 172 -22.37 38.40 -24.19
C PHE A 172 -22.66 39.89 -24.22
N PRO A 173 -23.19 40.45 -25.34
CA PRO A 173 -23.52 41.85 -25.36
C PRO A 173 -24.39 42.11 -24.13
N PHE A 174 -23.89 42.99 -23.26
CA PHE A 174 -24.63 43.40 -22.08
C PHE A 174 -26.03 43.77 -22.57
N ARG A 175 -27.05 43.11 -22.00
CA ARG A 175 -28.42 43.54 -22.20
C ARG A 175 -28.44 45.01 -21.73
N PRO A 176 -28.90 45.97 -22.54
CA PRO A 176 -29.07 47.33 -22.05
C PRO A 176 -30.15 47.26 -20.98
N ASP A 177 -29.74 47.28 -19.71
CA ASP A 177 -30.66 47.49 -18.63
C ASP A 177 -31.12 48.96 -18.75
N GLU A 178 -32.40 49.10 -19.09
CA GLU A 178 -33.12 50.37 -19.22
C GLU A 178 -32.84 51.34 -18.04
N GLU A 179 -32.92 52.63 -18.35
CA GLU A 179 -33.06 53.78 -17.42
C GLU A 179 -31.83 54.53 -16.89
N ARG A 180 -30.60 54.36 -17.42
CA ARG A 180 -29.48 55.24 -16.96
C ARG A 180 -28.71 56.08 -17.97
N ASP A 181 -29.11 56.09 -19.24
CA ASP A 181 -28.38 56.87 -20.26
C ASP A 181 -29.15 58.05 -20.87
N ILE A 182 -30.40 58.31 -20.46
CA ILE A 182 -31.16 59.48 -20.96
C ILE A 182 -30.53 60.81 -20.45
N ALA A 183 -29.78 60.79 -19.35
CA ALA A 183 -29.09 61.98 -18.84
C ALA A 183 -27.74 62.29 -19.53
N ALA A 184 -27.18 61.36 -20.32
CA ALA A 184 -25.86 61.51 -20.92
C ALA A 184 -25.86 62.07 -22.36
N LEU A 185 -27.04 62.20 -22.99
CA LEU A 185 -27.14 62.65 -24.38
C LEU A 185 -27.49 64.12 -24.58
N GLY A 186 -27.60 64.93 -23.53
CA GLY A 186 -27.52 66.41 -23.64
C GLY A 186 -28.39 67.05 -24.74
N LEU A 187 -29.54 66.48 -25.08
CA LEU A 187 -30.46 67.07 -26.06
C LEU A 187 -31.41 68.00 -25.33
N HIS A 188 -31.14 69.29 -25.50
CA HIS A 188 -32.03 70.39 -25.17
C HIS A 188 -33.47 70.10 -25.62
N LYS A 189 -34.40 70.23 -24.67
CA LYS A 189 -35.84 70.31 -24.93
C LYS A 189 -36.10 71.58 -25.74
N VAL A 190 -36.52 71.43 -26.99
CA VAL A 190 -37.10 72.51 -27.79
C VAL A 190 -38.60 72.54 -27.47
N GLU A 191 -39.04 73.65 -26.88
CA GLU A 191 -40.46 74.05 -26.81
C GLU A 191 -40.97 74.52 -28.17
#